data_AF-A0AAU9F809-F1
#
_entry.id   AF-A0AAU9F809-F1
#
_cell.length_a   1.000
_cell.length_b   1.000
_cell.length_c   1.000
_cell.angle_alpha   90.00
_cell.angle_beta   90.00
_cell.angle_gamma   90.00
#
_symmetry.space_group_name_H-M   'P 1'
#
loop_
_entity.id
_entity.type
_entity.pdbx_description
1 polymer ?
#
loop_
_entity_poly.entity_id
_entity_poly.type
_entity_poly.pdbx_seq_one_letter_code
_entity_poly.pdbx_strand_id
1 'polypeptide(L)'
;MIKRFKCDLSPELTTCLKLSDKDRSDCCRIQDPIPNDGECFMKDIGNELSKLYRRHERMFVKRRRIMEMALPIRRRCRYVPKCPCQFSKNIEIVRADQPSYTRTEQLALPTVRRLLNRRQLAISTGDTIGESILNRLLRYSYLSLYSRLMNIQPLKKPVKKKKTTKRQKARQNKFFAKMAVPKVVPKPPKLERQAKEISPGRLKKLSRPKRYMEEVKPQWELTETMRQYKPTKRIKIMAKHHDRENVHINESPEKVAPNALTYKPSARIKEMSQPLTMHEANTVPVDIKENPFAIAPNALKYKASSRMKELAEPKEFENTHIRENPFAISPAALKAKATPRLIELAKPKGG
;
A
#
# COMPACT_ATOMS: atom_id res chain seq x y z
N MET A 1 -27.03 -35.14 -33.05
CA MET A 1 -28.33 -34.55 -32.71
C MET A 1 -28.41 -34.47 -31.17
N ILE A 2 -27.93 -33.37 -30.57
CA ILE A 2 -27.77 -33.25 -29.11
C ILE A 2 -29.01 -32.54 -28.54
N LYS A 3 -29.83 -33.28 -27.80
CA LYS A 3 -31.02 -32.77 -27.11
C LYS A 3 -30.59 -31.75 -26.04
N ARG A 4 -31.06 -30.50 -26.18
CA ARG A 4 -30.94 -29.47 -25.15
C ARG A 4 -31.94 -29.81 -24.04
N PHE A 5 -31.46 -30.12 -22.84
CA PHE A 5 -32.32 -30.15 -21.65
C PHE A 5 -32.80 -28.72 -21.36
N LYS A 6 -34.11 -28.51 -21.46
CA LYS A 6 -34.79 -27.32 -20.95
C LYS A 6 -34.76 -27.40 -19.42
N CYS A 7 -34.26 -26.36 -18.77
CA CYS A 7 -34.55 -26.15 -17.35
C CYS A 7 -35.89 -25.44 -17.29
N ASP A 8 -36.95 -26.20 -16.99
CA ASP A 8 -38.25 -25.65 -16.65
C ASP A 8 -38.15 -25.05 -15.24
N LEU A 9 -38.47 -23.76 -15.12
CA LEU A 9 -38.47 -22.99 -13.88
C LEU A 9 -39.92 -22.68 -13.50
N SER A 10 -40.53 -23.56 -12.70
CA SER A 10 -41.74 -23.23 -11.95
C SER A 10 -41.38 -22.38 -10.72
N PRO A 11 -42.28 -21.50 -10.24
CA PRO A 11 -41.96 -20.51 -9.20
C PRO A 11 -42.17 -21.00 -7.76
N GLU A 12 -42.21 -22.32 -7.50
CA GLU A 12 -42.53 -22.85 -6.17
C GLU A 12 -41.32 -23.24 -5.30
N LEU A 13 -40.09 -23.14 -5.81
CA LEU A 13 -38.88 -23.45 -5.03
C LEU A 13 -38.31 -22.20 -4.33
N THR A 14 -39.14 -21.57 -3.52
CA THR A 14 -38.73 -20.58 -2.51
C THR A 14 -39.02 -21.11 -1.11
N THR A 15 -38.20 -22.01 -0.58
CA THR A 15 -38.08 -22.25 0.87
C THR A 15 -36.73 -22.91 1.22
N CYS A 16 -35.64 -22.13 1.28
CA CYS A 16 -34.40 -22.58 1.94
C CYS A 16 -34.44 -22.39 3.47
N LEU A 17 -35.63 -22.49 4.08
CA LEU A 17 -35.83 -22.51 5.52
C LEU A 17 -36.68 -23.74 5.83
N LYS A 18 -36.12 -24.68 6.59
CA LYS A 18 -36.63 -26.02 7.00
C LYS A 18 -36.12 -27.21 6.16
N LEU A 19 -34.80 -27.42 6.13
CA LEU A 19 -34.26 -28.77 5.96
C LEU A 19 -33.53 -29.15 7.25
N SER A 20 -33.84 -30.34 7.78
CA SER A 20 -33.10 -30.97 8.86
C SER A 20 -31.63 -31.14 8.45
N ASP A 21 -30.71 -30.95 9.40
CA ASP A 21 -29.26 -30.95 9.16
C ASP A 21 -28.71 -32.24 8.52
N LYS A 22 -29.50 -33.31 8.46
CA LYS A 22 -29.11 -34.62 7.91
C LYS A 22 -29.23 -34.71 6.38
N ASP A 23 -29.92 -33.79 5.72
CA ASP A 23 -30.20 -33.88 4.27
C ASP A 23 -29.37 -32.92 3.40
N ARG A 24 -28.29 -32.36 3.95
CA ARG A 24 -27.30 -31.61 3.16
C ARG A 24 -26.42 -32.57 2.38
N SER A 25 -26.79 -32.86 1.14
CA SER A 25 -25.88 -33.47 0.17
C SER A 25 -24.77 -32.46 -0.20
N ASP A 26 -23.52 -32.89 0.02
CA ASP A 26 -22.27 -32.32 -0.52
C ASP A 26 -21.58 -31.21 0.32
N CYS A 27 -21.13 -31.54 1.53
CA CYS A 27 -19.71 -31.77 1.80
C CYS A 27 -19.43 -32.02 3.31
N CYS A 28 -18.90 -33.21 3.61
CA CYS A 28 -18.38 -33.69 4.90
C CYS A 28 -19.43 -34.06 5.97
N ARG A 29 -19.39 -35.35 6.37
CA ARG A 29 -19.92 -35.83 7.65
C ARG A 29 -19.18 -35.06 8.75
N ILE A 30 -19.92 -34.33 9.59
CA ILE A 30 -19.36 -33.58 10.72
C ILE A 30 -18.46 -34.54 11.50
N GLN A 31 -17.14 -34.27 11.52
CA GLN A 31 -16.20 -34.93 12.41
C GLN A 31 -16.50 -34.48 13.83
N ASP A 32 -16.28 -35.41 14.77
CA ASP A 32 -16.82 -35.44 16.13
C ASP A 32 -16.84 -34.10 16.85
N PRO A 33 -17.88 -33.84 17.68
CA PRO A 33 -17.91 -32.65 18.52
C PRO A 33 -16.63 -32.55 19.37
N ILE A 34 -16.20 -31.30 19.59
CA ILE A 34 -15.06 -30.99 20.46
C ILE A 34 -15.31 -31.68 21.81
N PRO A 35 -14.30 -32.37 22.39
CA PRO A 35 -14.46 -33.05 23.66
C PRO A 35 -15.06 -32.11 24.72
N ASN A 36 -16.00 -32.60 25.52
CA ASN A 36 -16.71 -31.79 26.53
C ASN A 36 -15.76 -31.07 27.52
N ASP A 37 -14.52 -31.54 27.67
CA ASP A 37 -13.48 -30.92 28.48
C ASP A 37 -12.96 -29.58 27.91
N GLY A 38 -13.24 -29.30 26.64
CA GLY A 38 -12.92 -28.04 25.95
C GLY A 38 -13.98 -26.94 26.12
N GLU A 39 -15.14 -27.24 26.71
CA GLU A 39 -16.23 -26.27 26.87
C GLU A 39 -15.93 -25.19 27.92
N CYS A 40 -14.98 -25.46 28.83
CA CYS A 40 -14.58 -24.51 29.86
C CYS A 40 -13.79 -23.31 29.27
N PHE A 41 -13.06 -23.49 28.16
CA PHE A 41 -12.29 -22.43 27.49
C PHE A 41 -13.08 -21.66 26.42
N MET A 42 -14.27 -22.16 26.03
CA MET A 42 -14.95 -21.73 24.80
C MET A 42 -16.36 -21.16 25.01
N LYS A 43 -16.83 -20.99 26.25
CA LYS A 43 -18.13 -20.33 26.52
C LYS A 43 -18.16 -18.89 26.03
N ASP A 44 -17.11 -18.12 26.31
CA ASP A 44 -17.03 -16.72 25.90
C ASP A 44 -16.90 -16.57 24.39
N ILE A 45 -16.10 -17.44 23.76
CA ILE A 45 -15.93 -17.47 22.31
C ILE A 45 -17.24 -17.89 21.62
N GLY A 46 -17.98 -18.85 22.17
CA GLY A 46 -19.31 -19.23 21.68
C GLY A 46 -20.35 -18.09 21.82
N ASN A 47 -20.30 -17.37 22.93
CA ASN A 47 -21.16 -16.19 23.17
C ASN A 47 -20.82 -15.03 22.23
N GLU A 48 -19.55 -14.80 21.93
CA GLU A 48 -19.12 -13.79 20.96
C GLU A 48 -19.48 -14.17 19.52
N LEU A 49 -19.31 -15.45 19.16
CA LEU A 49 -19.68 -15.98 17.85
C LEU A 49 -21.19 -15.87 17.62
N SER A 50 -22.01 -16.22 18.60
CA SER A 50 -23.48 -16.09 18.52
C SER A 50 -23.93 -14.63 18.43
N LYS A 51 -23.27 -13.70 19.14
CA LYS A 51 -23.50 -12.24 19.01
C LYS A 51 -23.13 -11.73 17.61
N LEU A 52 -22.05 -12.23 17.02
CA LEU A 52 -21.63 -11.89 15.66
C LEU A 52 -22.63 -12.39 14.61
N TYR A 53 -23.10 -13.63 14.73
CA TYR A 53 -24.15 -14.16 13.84
C TYR A 53 -25.43 -13.34 13.94
N ARG A 54 -25.88 -12.99 15.15
CA ARG A 54 -27.05 -12.11 15.35
C ARG A 54 -26.84 -10.71 14.76
N ARG A 55 -25.64 -10.13 14.82
CA ARG A 55 -25.32 -8.84 14.17
C ARG A 55 -25.31 -8.96 12.65
N HIS A 56 -24.72 -10.03 12.12
CA HIS A 56 -24.67 -10.32 10.70
C HIS A 56 -26.09 -10.42 10.15
N GLU A 57 -26.96 -11.26 10.73
CA GLU A 57 -28.37 -11.37 10.35
C GLU A 57 -29.10 -10.03 10.38
N ARG A 58 -28.92 -9.24 11.46
CA ARG A 58 -29.55 -7.91 11.60
C ARG A 58 -29.03 -6.89 10.57
N MET A 59 -27.80 -7.00 10.09
CA MET A 59 -27.26 -6.13 9.03
C MET A 59 -27.94 -6.40 7.67
N PHE A 60 -28.27 -7.65 7.34
CA PHE A 60 -28.99 -7.97 6.11
C PHE A 60 -30.46 -7.54 6.18
N VAL A 61 -31.09 -7.60 7.36
CA VAL A 61 -32.48 -7.16 7.54
C VAL A 61 -32.66 -5.66 7.25
N LYS A 62 -31.69 -4.80 7.63
CA LYS A 62 -31.75 -3.34 7.38
C LYS A 62 -31.56 -2.94 5.91
N ARG A 63 -31.10 -3.85 5.05
CA ARG A 63 -30.76 -3.57 3.64
C ARG A 63 -31.36 -4.59 2.67
N ARG A 64 -32.53 -5.16 3.00
CA ARG A 64 -33.25 -6.14 2.18
C ARG A 64 -33.38 -5.71 0.71
N ARG A 65 -33.82 -4.47 0.47
CA ARG A 65 -33.97 -3.91 -0.88
C ARG A 65 -32.66 -3.87 -1.68
N ILE A 66 -31.52 -3.57 -1.02
CA ILE A 66 -30.21 -3.53 -1.69
C ILE A 66 -29.75 -4.94 -2.06
N MET A 67 -30.04 -5.93 -1.21
CA MET A 67 -29.77 -7.34 -1.49
C MET A 67 -30.64 -7.88 -2.63
N GLU A 68 -31.93 -7.51 -2.68
CA GLU A 68 -32.83 -7.84 -3.79
C GLU A 68 -32.32 -7.26 -5.11
N MET A 69 -31.85 -6.01 -5.12
CA MET A 69 -31.25 -5.40 -6.30
C MET A 69 -29.89 -6.00 -6.68
N ALA A 70 -29.16 -6.58 -5.72
CA ALA A 70 -27.87 -7.24 -5.96
C ALA A 70 -28.03 -8.66 -6.51
N LEU A 71 -29.24 -9.26 -6.45
CA LEU A 71 -29.53 -10.52 -7.12
C LEU A 71 -29.58 -10.29 -8.64
N PRO A 72 -28.71 -10.94 -9.43
CA PRO A 72 -28.70 -10.74 -10.86
C PRO A 72 -30.01 -11.27 -11.47
N ILE A 73 -30.67 -10.44 -12.29
CA ILE A 73 -31.92 -10.75 -13.00
C ILE A 73 -31.80 -12.06 -13.82
N ARG A 74 -30.59 -12.42 -14.24
CA ARG A 74 -30.28 -13.72 -14.87
C ARG A 74 -29.12 -14.38 -14.13
N ARG A 75 -29.38 -15.51 -13.46
CA ARG A 75 -28.34 -16.34 -12.86
C ARG A 75 -27.53 -17.02 -13.96
N ARG A 76 -26.34 -16.51 -14.26
CA ARG A 76 -25.34 -17.27 -15.04
C ARG A 76 -24.61 -18.18 -14.05
N CYS A 77 -24.68 -19.49 -14.24
CA CYS A 77 -23.86 -20.46 -13.50
C CYS A 77 -22.40 -20.29 -13.89
N ARG A 78 -21.72 -19.28 -13.33
CA ARG A 78 -20.28 -19.13 -13.42
C ARG A 78 -19.74 -19.38 -12.03
N TYR A 79 -19.01 -20.49 -11.92
CA TYR A 79 -18.26 -20.94 -10.75
C TYR A 79 -19.09 -21.64 -9.66
N VAL A 80 -18.99 -22.98 -9.63
CA VAL A 80 -19.28 -23.76 -8.43
C VAL A 80 -18.03 -23.69 -7.55
N PRO A 81 -18.06 -23.10 -6.35
CA PRO A 81 -16.91 -23.09 -5.47
C PRO A 81 -16.57 -24.53 -5.07
N LYS A 82 -15.33 -24.97 -5.32
CA LYS A 82 -14.81 -26.22 -4.76
C LYS A 82 -14.74 -26.09 -3.24
N CYS A 83 -15.09 -27.14 -2.49
CA CYS A 83 -15.00 -27.12 -1.03
C CYS A 83 -13.55 -26.76 -0.60
N PRO A 84 -13.38 -25.99 0.49
CA PRO A 84 -12.07 -25.71 1.06
C PRO A 84 -11.37 -26.98 1.60
N CYS A 85 -12.12 -28.06 1.80
CA CYS A 85 -11.66 -29.35 2.31
C CYS A 85 -10.68 -30.10 1.38
N GLN A 86 -10.55 -29.69 0.11
CA GLN A 86 -9.62 -30.30 -0.85
C GLN A 86 -8.25 -29.60 -0.94
N PHE A 87 -8.02 -28.53 -0.18
CA PHE A 87 -6.69 -27.90 -0.15
C PHE A 87 -5.77 -28.67 0.81
N SER A 88 -4.73 -29.31 0.27
CA SER A 88 -3.68 -29.99 1.06
C SER A 88 -2.77 -29.04 1.86
N LYS A 89 -3.05 -27.74 1.83
CA LYS A 89 -2.33 -26.71 2.58
C LYS A 89 -3.31 -26.05 3.53
N ASN A 90 -2.91 -25.94 4.79
CA ASN A 90 -3.63 -25.16 5.79
C ASN A 90 -3.86 -23.76 5.25
N ILE A 91 -5.12 -23.39 5.05
CA ILE A 91 -5.50 -22.04 4.65
C ILE A 91 -5.36 -21.17 5.91
N GLU A 92 -4.28 -20.40 6.01
CA GLU A 92 -4.14 -19.37 7.05
C GLU A 92 -5.16 -18.26 6.77
N ILE A 93 -6.24 -18.21 7.57
CA ILE A 93 -7.20 -17.11 7.53
C ILE A 93 -6.55 -15.91 8.24
N VAL A 94 -5.95 -15.01 7.47
CA VAL A 94 -5.41 -13.75 8.00
C VAL A 94 -6.57 -12.77 8.21
N ARG A 95 -6.94 -12.52 9.47
CA ARG A 95 -7.95 -11.51 9.81
C ARG A 95 -7.38 -10.12 9.55
N ALA A 96 -8.07 -9.31 8.73
CA ALA A 96 -7.65 -7.96 8.36
C ALA A 96 -7.71 -6.95 9.53
N ASP A 97 -8.33 -7.34 10.66
CA ASP A 97 -8.63 -6.44 11.79
C ASP A 97 -7.54 -6.42 12.87
N GLN A 98 -6.45 -7.19 12.71
CA GLN A 98 -5.30 -7.02 13.61
C GLN A 98 -4.56 -5.75 13.19
N PRO A 99 -4.32 -4.78 14.10
CA PRO A 99 -3.46 -3.66 13.79
C PRO A 99 -2.15 -4.24 13.29
N SER A 100 -1.84 -4.00 12.02
CA SER A 100 -0.56 -4.43 11.46
C SER A 100 0.49 -3.66 12.24
N TYR A 101 1.17 -4.34 13.16
CA TYR A 101 2.31 -3.77 13.86
C TYR A 101 3.18 -3.06 12.83
N THR A 102 3.44 -1.79 13.05
CA THR A 102 4.28 -0.98 12.17
C THR A 102 5.59 -1.71 11.94
N ARG A 103 6.22 -1.53 10.77
CA ARG A 103 7.50 -2.17 10.44
C ARG A 103 8.54 -2.00 11.57
N THR A 104 8.50 -0.85 12.25
CA THR A 104 9.31 -0.51 13.43
C THR A 104 9.01 -1.39 14.64
N GLU A 105 7.73 -1.65 14.97
CA GLU A 105 7.35 -2.55 16.05
C GLU A 105 7.77 -4.00 15.77
N GLN A 106 7.70 -4.44 14.51
CA GLN A 106 8.18 -5.77 14.12
C GLN A 106 9.71 -5.90 14.20
N LEU A 107 10.44 -4.80 13.95
CA LEU A 107 11.90 -4.74 14.10
C LEU A 107 12.34 -4.62 15.56
N ALA A 108 11.47 -4.13 16.45
CA ALA A 108 11.75 -4.04 17.88
C ALA A 108 11.67 -5.40 18.59
N LEU A 109 11.06 -6.42 17.97
CA LEU A 109 10.97 -7.76 18.57
C LEU A 109 12.33 -8.47 18.56
N PRO A 110 12.74 -9.10 19.69
CA PRO A 110 13.96 -9.90 19.74
C PRO A 110 13.89 -11.11 18.80
N THR A 111 15.07 -11.57 18.33
CA THR A 111 15.14 -12.75 17.47
C THR A 111 14.70 -14.03 18.19
N VAL A 112 13.98 -14.91 17.49
CA VAL A 112 13.47 -16.19 18.01
C VAL A 112 14.58 -17.02 18.66
N ARG A 113 15.76 -17.11 18.02
CA ARG A 113 16.91 -17.84 18.56
C ARG A 113 17.37 -17.30 19.91
N ARG A 114 17.42 -15.98 20.08
CA ARG A 114 17.82 -15.34 21.35
C ARG A 114 16.78 -15.62 22.44
N LEU A 115 15.49 -15.58 22.10
CA LEU A 115 14.40 -15.88 23.04
C LEU A 115 14.38 -17.35 23.47
N LEU A 116 14.64 -18.29 22.55
CA LEU A 116 14.74 -19.72 22.85
C LEU A 116 15.91 -20.02 23.80
N ASN A 117 17.09 -19.44 23.55
CA ASN A 117 18.24 -19.61 24.43
C ASN A 117 17.96 -19.05 25.83
N ARG A 118 17.33 -17.86 25.93
CA ARG A 118 16.93 -17.31 27.24
C ARG A 118 15.87 -18.15 27.93
N ARG A 119 14.94 -18.76 27.18
CA ARG A 119 13.92 -19.63 27.75
C ARG A 119 14.55 -20.89 28.34
N GLN A 120 15.51 -21.50 27.66
CA GLN A 120 16.24 -22.65 28.20
C GLN A 120 16.95 -22.30 29.52
N LEU A 121 17.56 -21.11 29.59
CA LEU A 121 18.15 -20.62 30.83
C LEU A 121 17.09 -20.43 31.93
N ALA A 122 15.97 -19.77 31.63
CA ALA A 122 14.88 -19.57 32.58
C ALA A 122 14.29 -20.89 33.12
N ILE A 123 14.19 -21.92 32.26
CA ILE A 123 13.76 -23.26 32.67
C ILE A 123 14.82 -23.90 33.58
N SER A 124 16.11 -23.76 33.25
CA SER A 124 17.19 -24.30 34.07
C SER A 124 17.32 -23.61 35.43
N THR A 125 16.96 -22.33 35.52
CA THR A 125 16.97 -21.54 36.77
C THR A 125 15.69 -21.67 37.57
N GLY A 126 14.61 -22.24 36.99
CA GLY A 126 13.31 -22.35 37.64
C GLY A 126 12.47 -21.07 37.63
N ASP A 127 12.80 -20.09 36.79
CA ASP A 127 12.12 -18.79 36.71
C ASP A 127 10.79 -18.88 35.94
N THR A 128 9.72 -19.28 36.62
CA THR A 128 8.37 -19.46 36.03
C THR A 128 7.80 -18.15 35.44
N ILE A 129 8.04 -17.01 36.10
CA ILE A 129 7.64 -15.69 35.63
C ILE A 129 8.41 -15.33 34.36
N GLY A 130 9.73 -15.53 34.36
CA GLY A 130 10.59 -15.30 33.21
C GLY A 130 10.20 -16.16 32.01
N GLU A 131 9.90 -17.44 32.25
CA GLU A 131 9.41 -18.35 31.22
C GLU A 131 8.09 -17.86 30.59
N SER A 132 7.13 -17.41 31.41
CA SER A 132 5.84 -16.91 30.91
C SER A 132 5.99 -15.69 30.00
N ILE A 133 6.88 -14.76 30.35
CA ILE A 133 7.20 -13.55 29.57
C ILE A 133 7.90 -13.95 28.27
N LEU A 134 8.87 -14.87 28.34
CA LEU A 134 9.58 -15.38 27.17
C LEU A 134 8.64 -16.12 26.22
N ASN A 135 7.68 -16.90 26.73
CA ASN A 135 6.65 -17.57 25.94
C ASN A 135 5.69 -16.58 25.25
N ARG A 136 5.38 -15.44 25.90
CA ARG A 136 4.63 -14.35 25.28
C ARG A 136 5.42 -13.69 24.14
N LEU A 137 6.70 -13.39 24.35
CA LEU A 137 7.58 -12.80 23.32
C LEU A 137 7.86 -13.77 22.16
N LEU A 138 7.97 -15.07 22.44
CA LEU A 138 8.10 -16.11 21.42
C LEU A 138 6.86 -16.13 20.52
N ARG A 139 5.64 -16.06 21.08
CA ARG A 139 4.40 -15.98 20.28
C ARG A 139 4.40 -14.78 19.32
N TYR A 140 4.82 -13.60 19.78
CA TYR A 140 4.90 -12.42 18.92
C TYR A 140 6.03 -12.51 17.88
N SER A 141 7.21 -13.00 18.27
CA SER A 141 8.36 -13.11 17.37
C SER A 141 8.18 -14.19 16.29
N TYR A 142 7.55 -15.33 16.59
CA TYR A 142 7.25 -16.38 15.60
C TYR A 142 6.26 -15.92 14.52
N LEU A 143 5.32 -15.05 14.90
CA LEU A 143 4.34 -14.48 13.98
C LEU A 143 4.88 -13.24 13.24
N SER A 144 6.10 -12.79 13.56
CA SER A 144 6.75 -11.68 12.86
C SER A 144 7.13 -12.06 11.42
N LEU A 145 7.03 -11.08 10.52
CA LEU A 145 7.40 -11.23 9.11
C LEU A 145 8.87 -11.66 8.96
N TYR A 146 9.76 -11.17 9.82
CA TYR A 146 11.18 -11.49 9.80
C TYR A 146 11.51 -12.92 10.25
N SER A 147 10.77 -13.50 11.21
CA SER A 147 10.96 -14.92 11.57
C SER A 147 10.63 -15.84 10.40
N ARG A 148 9.58 -15.51 9.64
CA ARG A 148 9.19 -16.26 8.43
C ARG A 148 10.26 -16.15 7.33
N LEU A 149 10.93 -15.00 7.20
CA LEU A 149 12.01 -14.81 6.23
C LEU A 149 13.33 -15.50 6.61
N MET A 150 13.59 -15.70 7.91
CA MET A 150 14.84 -16.33 8.39
C MET A 150 14.76 -17.87 8.46
N ASN A 151 13.55 -18.45 8.50
CA ASN A 151 13.33 -19.91 8.45
C ASN A 151 13.39 -20.47 7.01
N ILE A 152 14.43 -20.13 6.26
CA ILE A 152 14.70 -20.74 4.96
C ILE A 152 15.29 -22.13 5.22
N GLN A 153 14.57 -23.20 4.84
CA GLN A 153 15.07 -24.57 4.91
C GLN A 153 16.45 -24.70 4.23
N PRO A 154 17.36 -25.56 4.72
CA PRO A 154 18.67 -25.73 4.13
C PRO A 154 18.56 -26.14 2.65
N LEU A 155 19.29 -25.43 1.79
CA LEU A 155 19.26 -25.60 0.33
C LEU A 155 19.67 -27.04 -0.06
N LYS A 156 18.74 -27.81 -0.62
CA LYS A 156 19.04 -29.11 -1.22
C LYS A 156 19.96 -28.93 -2.44
N LYS A 157 21.02 -29.74 -2.55
CA LYS A 157 21.94 -29.69 -3.70
C LYS A 157 21.17 -29.95 -5.01
N PRO A 158 21.35 -29.13 -6.06
CA PRO A 158 20.59 -29.27 -7.30
C PRO A 158 21.02 -30.54 -8.06
N VAL A 159 20.04 -31.28 -8.59
CA VAL A 159 20.26 -32.47 -9.41
C VAL A 159 21.05 -32.11 -10.69
N LYS A 160 22.11 -32.87 -10.98
CA LYS A 160 22.95 -32.67 -12.18
C LYS A 160 22.11 -32.93 -13.45
N LYS A 161 21.99 -31.94 -14.34
CA LYS A 161 21.23 -32.08 -15.61
C LYS A 161 22.01 -32.92 -16.63
N LYS A 162 21.31 -33.84 -17.32
CA LYS A 162 21.88 -34.64 -18.42
C LYS A 162 22.22 -33.76 -19.63
N LYS A 163 23.29 -34.09 -20.36
CA LYS A 163 23.71 -33.38 -21.59
C LYS A 163 22.66 -33.56 -22.69
N THR A 164 22.42 -32.51 -23.49
CA THR A 164 21.44 -32.55 -24.59
C THR A 164 21.93 -33.42 -25.75
N THR A 165 21.02 -34.20 -26.35
CA THR A 165 21.34 -35.07 -27.49
C THR A 165 21.52 -34.25 -28.77
N LYS A 166 22.24 -34.79 -29.76
CA LYS A 166 22.49 -34.12 -31.07
C LYS A 166 21.17 -33.70 -31.75
N ARG A 167 20.13 -34.54 -31.68
CA ARG A 167 18.79 -34.27 -32.24
C ARG A 167 18.10 -33.08 -31.55
N GLN A 168 18.25 -32.94 -30.23
CA GLN A 168 17.72 -31.79 -29.49
C GLN A 168 18.43 -30.49 -29.88
N LYS A 169 19.76 -30.52 -30.01
CA LYS A 169 20.54 -29.36 -30.48
C LYS A 169 20.12 -28.91 -31.88
N ALA A 170 19.90 -29.86 -32.80
CA ALA A 170 19.44 -29.52 -34.15
C ALA A 170 18.07 -28.82 -34.17
N ARG A 171 17.11 -29.28 -33.34
CA ARG A 171 15.81 -28.60 -33.17
C ARG A 171 15.96 -27.19 -32.60
N GLN A 172 16.84 -27.05 -31.61
CA GLN A 172 17.11 -25.76 -30.97
C GLN A 172 17.73 -24.76 -31.95
N ASN A 173 18.66 -25.20 -32.80
CA ASN A 173 19.28 -24.36 -33.83
C ASN A 173 18.28 -23.88 -34.89
N LYS A 174 17.35 -24.74 -35.32
CA LYS A 174 16.26 -24.33 -36.23
C LYS A 174 15.36 -23.26 -35.61
N PHE A 175 15.07 -23.39 -34.31
CA PHE A 175 14.28 -22.40 -33.60
C PHE A 175 15.01 -21.05 -33.50
N PHE A 176 16.31 -21.07 -33.18
CA PHE A 176 17.12 -19.85 -33.15
C PHE A 176 17.21 -19.18 -34.52
N ALA A 177 17.39 -19.94 -35.61
CA ALA A 177 17.38 -19.38 -36.96
C ALA A 177 16.07 -18.67 -37.30
N LYS A 178 14.92 -19.23 -36.89
CA LYS A 178 13.61 -18.60 -37.10
C LYS A 178 13.42 -17.32 -36.30
N MET A 179 13.91 -17.29 -35.06
CA MET A 179 13.82 -16.11 -34.18
C MET A 179 14.82 -15.01 -34.55
N ALA A 180 15.91 -15.34 -35.23
CA ALA A 180 16.92 -14.39 -35.68
C ALA A 180 16.46 -13.53 -36.86
N VAL A 181 15.38 -13.91 -37.57
CA VAL A 181 14.81 -13.09 -38.65
C VAL A 181 14.10 -11.87 -38.05
N PRO A 182 14.51 -10.63 -38.38
CA PRO A 182 13.88 -9.43 -37.84
C PRO A 182 12.43 -9.31 -38.32
N LYS A 183 11.53 -8.95 -37.41
CA LYS A 183 10.12 -8.71 -37.75
C LYS A 183 9.98 -7.39 -38.50
N VAL A 184 9.54 -7.45 -39.77
CA VAL A 184 9.21 -6.25 -40.54
C VAL A 184 7.88 -5.70 -40.04
N VAL A 185 7.89 -4.48 -39.49
CA VAL A 185 6.67 -3.79 -39.06
C VAL A 185 5.97 -3.23 -40.31
N PRO A 186 4.68 -3.55 -40.56
CA PRO A 186 3.96 -2.96 -41.68
C PRO A 186 3.88 -1.44 -41.49
N LYS A 187 4.31 -0.68 -42.50
CA LYS A 187 4.17 0.79 -42.47
C LYS A 187 2.69 1.14 -42.58
N PRO A 188 2.14 2.00 -41.70
CA PRO A 188 0.76 2.44 -41.83
C PRO A 188 0.56 3.18 -43.16
N PRO A 189 -0.63 3.09 -43.78
CA PRO A 189 -0.93 3.82 -44.99
C PRO A 189 -0.79 5.33 -44.72
N LYS A 190 -0.16 6.05 -45.65
CA LYS A 190 -0.07 7.51 -45.56
C LYS A 190 -1.48 8.08 -45.69
N LEU A 191 -1.93 8.84 -44.69
CA LEU A 191 -3.17 9.60 -44.76
C LEU A 191 -2.99 10.74 -45.77
N GLU A 192 -3.65 10.64 -46.93
CA GLU A 192 -3.73 11.72 -47.91
C GLU A 192 -4.59 12.86 -47.33
N ARG A 193 -3.93 13.90 -46.80
CA ARG A 193 -4.61 15.13 -46.44
C ARG A 193 -4.84 15.93 -47.72
N GLN A 194 -6.09 15.97 -48.19
CA GLN A 194 -6.47 16.92 -49.24
C GLN A 194 -6.19 18.34 -48.72
N ALA A 195 -5.32 19.08 -49.42
CA ALA A 195 -5.07 20.48 -49.15
C ALA A 195 -6.31 21.30 -49.53
N LYS A 196 -7.33 21.30 -48.66
CA LYS A 196 -8.49 22.16 -48.84
C LYS A 196 -8.07 23.60 -48.52
N GLU A 197 -8.34 24.51 -49.45
CA GLU A 197 -8.14 25.94 -49.29
C GLU A 197 -8.81 26.42 -48.00
N ILE A 198 -8.06 27.14 -47.17
CA ILE A 198 -8.57 27.66 -45.90
C ILE A 198 -9.55 28.78 -46.24
N SER A 199 -10.82 28.60 -45.87
CA SER A 199 -11.88 29.57 -46.18
C SER A 199 -11.48 31.00 -45.70
N PRO A 200 -11.60 32.04 -46.55
CA PRO A 200 -11.16 33.40 -46.21
C PRO A 200 -11.90 33.98 -45.00
N GLY A 201 -13.16 33.57 -44.78
CA GLY A 201 -13.94 33.96 -43.60
C GLY A 201 -13.36 33.45 -42.28
N ARG A 202 -12.73 32.27 -42.28
CA ARG A 202 -12.05 31.73 -41.09
C ARG A 202 -10.77 32.50 -40.79
N LEU A 203 -9.99 32.85 -41.81
CA LEU A 203 -8.83 33.72 -41.66
C LEU A 203 -9.23 35.08 -41.07
N LYS A 204 -10.30 35.69 -41.58
CA LYS A 204 -10.82 36.98 -41.09
C LYS A 204 -11.36 36.90 -39.64
N LYS A 205 -11.81 35.72 -39.19
CA LYS A 205 -12.25 35.48 -37.81
C LYS A 205 -11.06 35.29 -36.87
N LEU A 206 -10.01 34.59 -37.32
CA LEU A 206 -8.79 34.35 -36.56
C LEU A 206 -7.88 35.59 -36.49
N SER A 207 -7.96 36.49 -37.48
CA SER A 207 -7.19 37.74 -37.50
C SER A 207 -7.78 38.85 -36.63
N ARG A 208 -9.01 38.69 -36.12
CA ARG A 208 -9.60 39.66 -35.17
C ARG A 208 -8.91 39.54 -33.80
N PRO A 209 -8.39 40.63 -33.21
CA PRO A 209 -7.79 40.59 -31.89
C PRO A 209 -8.83 40.15 -30.86
N LYS A 210 -8.46 39.18 -30.03
CA LYS A 210 -9.34 38.65 -28.99
C LYS A 210 -9.42 39.70 -27.88
N ARG A 211 -10.56 40.38 -27.76
CA ARG A 211 -10.80 41.36 -26.68
C ARG A 211 -11.08 40.58 -25.40
N TYR A 212 -10.10 40.47 -24.52
CA TYR A 212 -10.30 39.96 -23.17
C TYR A 212 -10.99 41.07 -22.39
N MET A 213 -12.29 40.90 -22.12
CA MET A 213 -12.94 41.75 -21.13
C MET A 213 -12.52 41.23 -19.76
N GLU A 214 -11.96 42.08 -18.91
CA GLU A 214 -11.72 41.74 -17.53
C GLU A 214 -13.09 41.51 -16.87
N GLU A 215 -13.37 40.26 -16.51
CA GLU A 215 -14.54 39.93 -15.72
C GLU A 215 -14.37 40.55 -14.34
N VAL A 216 -14.97 41.73 -14.12
CA VAL A 216 -15.07 42.32 -12.79
C VAL A 216 -15.86 41.34 -11.94
N LYS A 217 -15.14 40.60 -11.09
CA LYS A 217 -15.76 39.64 -10.18
C LYS A 217 -16.73 40.44 -9.29
N PRO A 218 -18.03 40.10 -9.27
CA PRO A 218 -18.96 40.79 -8.40
C PRO A 218 -18.50 40.65 -6.95
N GLN A 219 -18.80 41.67 -6.15
CA GLN A 219 -18.57 41.62 -4.71
C GLN A 219 -19.29 40.40 -4.14
N TRP A 220 -18.60 39.62 -3.29
CA TRP A 220 -19.16 38.38 -2.78
C TRP A 220 -20.31 38.67 -1.80
N GLU A 221 -21.52 38.28 -2.19
CA GLU A 221 -22.72 38.37 -1.35
C GLU A 221 -23.29 36.97 -1.07
N LEU A 222 -23.86 36.79 0.11
CA LEU A 222 -24.58 35.56 0.47
C LEU A 222 -25.82 35.44 -0.40
N THR A 223 -25.88 34.37 -1.21
CA THR A 223 -27.09 34.02 -1.95
C THR A 223 -28.29 33.84 -1.01
N GLU A 224 -29.51 34.09 -1.49
CA GLU A 224 -30.74 33.92 -0.69
C GLU A 224 -30.86 32.51 -0.11
N THR A 225 -30.43 31.50 -0.86
CA THR A 225 -30.40 30.10 -0.44
C THR A 225 -29.42 29.87 0.72
N MET A 226 -28.27 30.54 0.72
CA MET A 226 -27.31 30.50 1.82
C MET A 226 -27.85 31.20 3.07
N ARG A 227 -28.56 32.33 2.93
CA ARG A 227 -29.21 33.03 4.05
C ARG A 227 -30.24 32.16 4.76
N GLN A 228 -30.99 31.35 4.03
CA GLN A 228 -32.04 30.50 4.57
C GLN A 228 -31.59 29.06 4.89
N TYR A 229 -30.31 28.74 4.67
CA TYR A 229 -29.80 27.39 4.81
C TYR A 229 -29.79 26.92 6.28
N LYS A 230 -30.55 25.85 6.56
CA LYS A 230 -30.53 25.18 7.88
C LYS A 230 -29.50 24.05 7.87
N PRO A 231 -28.44 24.10 8.72
CA PRO A 231 -27.38 23.09 8.69
C PRO A 231 -27.90 21.72 9.11
N THR A 232 -27.51 20.70 8.34
CA THR A 232 -27.85 19.31 8.63
C THR A 232 -27.22 18.85 9.96
N LYS A 233 -27.79 17.81 10.57
CA LYS A 233 -27.24 17.22 11.81
C LYS A 233 -25.76 16.83 11.67
N ARG A 234 -25.35 16.35 10.49
CA ARG A 234 -23.95 16.01 10.18
C ARG A 234 -23.04 17.24 10.22
N ILE A 235 -23.46 18.35 9.61
CA ILE A 235 -22.68 19.60 9.61
C ILE A 235 -22.55 20.13 11.04
N LYS A 236 -23.62 20.06 11.84
CA LYS A 236 -23.56 20.41 13.26
C LYS A 236 -22.58 19.54 14.05
N ILE A 237 -22.49 18.24 13.75
CA ILE A 237 -21.51 17.34 14.38
C ILE A 237 -20.08 17.68 13.95
N MET A 238 -19.86 17.94 12.65
CA MET A 238 -18.54 18.32 12.13
C MET A 238 -18.07 19.69 12.65
N ALA A 239 -19.00 20.59 12.97
CA ALA A 239 -18.71 21.90 13.53
C ALA A 239 -18.38 21.86 15.04
N LYS A 240 -18.67 20.75 15.74
CA LYS A 240 -18.21 20.60 17.13
C LYS A 240 -16.69 20.50 17.15
N HIS A 241 -16.05 21.13 18.13
CA HIS A 241 -14.63 20.89 18.37
C HIS A 241 -14.38 19.40 18.55
N HIS A 242 -13.29 18.92 17.97
CA HIS A 242 -12.85 17.56 18.18
C HIS A 242 -11.98 17.54 19.43
N ASP A 243 -12.57 17.18 20.56
CA ASP A 243 -11.81 16.90 21.78
C ASP A 243 -10.93 15.70 21.49
N ARG A 244 -9.62 15.94 21.39
CA ARG A 244 -8.63 14.88 21.35
C ARG A 244 -8.19 14.69 22.79
N GLU A 245 -8.20 13.44 23.26
CA GLU A 245 -7.56 13.11 24.53
C GLU A 245 -6.10 13.55 24.43
N ASN A 246 -5.70 14.48 25.30
CA ASN A 246 -4.37 15.05 25.33
C ASN A 246 -3.41 14.05 25.96
N VAL A 247 -3.06 12.99 25.23
CA VAL A 247 -2.15 11.91 25.68
C VAL A 247 -0.72 12.44 26.00
N HIS A 248 -0.41 13.70 25.68
CA HIS A 248 0.91 14.31 25.85
C HIS A 248 0.96 15.47 26.84
N ILE A 249 -0.13 15.78 27.55
CA ILE A 249 -0.06 16.70 28.68
C ILE A 249 0.15 15.83 29.92
N ASN A 250 1.36 15.82 30.47
CA ASN A 250 1.58 15.32 31.82
C ASN A 250 0.70 16.18 32.75
N GLU A 251 -0.41 15.62 33.26
CA GLU A 251 -1.35 16.28 34.17
C GLU A 251 -0.66 16.76 35.46
N SER A 252 0.43 16.10 35.83
CA SER A 252 1.44 16.59 36.78
C SER A 252 2.65 17.09 36.00
N PRO A 253 2.79 18.39 35.67
CA PRO A 253 4.06 18.92 35.18
C PRO A 253 5.08 18.69 36.28
N GLU A 254 5.89 17.64 36.12
CA GLU A 254 6.88 17.25 37.11
C GLU A 254 7.80 18.43 37.44
N LYS A 255 8.20 18.48 38.72
CA LYS A 255 9.15 19.44 39.33
C LYS A 255 10.08 20.06 38.28
N VAL A 256 9.82 21.31 37.94
CA VAL A 256 10.79 22.15 37.24
C VAL A 256 12.09 22.10 38.03
N ALA A 257 13.21 21.80 37.35
CA ALA A 257 14.50 21.74 38.02
C ALA A 257 14.74 23.04 38.81
N PRO A 258 15.24 22.99 40.06
CA PRO A 258 15.40 24.19 40.89
C PRO A 258 16.31 25.24 40.22
N ASN A 259 17.28 24.79 39.41
CA ASN A 259 18.15 25.67 38.64
C ASN A 259 17.42 26.42 37.52
N ALA A 260 16.34 25.85 36.96
CA ALA A 260 15.53 26.53 35.95
C ALA A 260 14.66 27.64 36.57
N LEU A 261 14.26 27.49 37.84
CA LEU A 261 13.53 28.53 38.58
C LEU A 261 14.42 29.73 38.93
N THR A 262 15.72 29.49 39.16
CA THR A 262 16.68 30.54 39.55
C THR A 262 17.56 31.05 38.39
N TYR A 263 17.38 30.50 37.18
CA TYR A 263 18.21 30.84 36.02
C TYR A 263 18.00 32.30 35.60
N LYS A 264 19.11 33.06 35.55
CA LYS A 264 19.13 34.43 35.01
C LYS A 264 19.53 34.36 33.54
N PRO A 265 18.66 34.77 32.59
CA PRO A 265 18.99 34.72 31.17
C PRO A 265 20.14 35.67 30.83
N SER A 266 21.03 35.22 29.94
CA SER A 266 22.15 36.03 29.44
C SER A 266 21.64 37.24 28.65
N ALA A 267 22.49 38.27 28.52
CA ALA A 267 22.15 39.48 27.77
C ALA A 267 21.66 39.18 26.34
N ARG A 268 22.30 38.22 25.66
CA ARG A 268 21.92 37.75 24.33
C ARG A 268 20.54 37.08 24.30
N ILE A 269 20.20 36.29 25.32
CA ILE A 269 18.87 35.66 25.40
C ILE A 269 17.80 36.74 25.60
N LYS A 270 18.09 37.77 26.41
CA LYS A 270 17.19 38.91 26.59
C LYS A 270 16.99 39.68 25.28
N GLU A 271 18.06 39.97 24.55
CA GLU A 271 18.01 40.62 23.23
C GLU A 271 17.18 39.80 22.23
N MET A 272 17.43 38.49 22.12
CA MET A 272 16.66 37.61 21.22
C MET A 272 15.20 37.43 21.63
N SER A 273 14.89 37.58 22.93
CA SER A 273 13.53 37.47 23.45
C SER A 273 12.69 38.74 23.27
N GLN A 274 13.32 39.87 22.98
CA GLN A 274 12.58 41.08 22.65
C GLN A 274 11.85 40.84 21.31
N PRO A 275 10.52 41.04 21.26
CA PRO A 275 9.81 40.95 19.99
C PRO A 275 10.42 42.00 19.06
N LEU A 276 10.72 41.60 17.81
CA LEU A 276 11.15 42.57 16.79
C LEU A 276 10.10 43.68 16.75
N THR A 277 10.49 44.88 17.15
CA THR A 277 9.57 46.00 17.37
C THR A 277 8.87 46.40 16.07
N MET A 278 9.48 46.16 14.91
CA MET A 278 8.82 46.16 13.61
C MET A 278 9.42 45.05 12.73
N HIS A 279 8.58 44.23 12.09
CA HIS A 279 9.01 43.48 10.91
C HIS A 279 9.27 44.48 9.77
N GLU A 280 10.47 45.07 9.72
CA GLU A 280 10.91 45.90 8.59
C GLU A 280 10.87 45.16 7.24
N ALA A 281 10.77 43.82 7.29
CA ALA A 281 10.56 42.98 6.12
C ALA A 281 9.27 43.28 5.34
N ASN A 282 8.25 43.91 5.97
CA ASN A 282 6.99 44.26 5.30
C ASN A 282 6.84 45.76 4.98
N THR A 283 7.80 46.61 5.38
CA THR A 283 7.77 48.06 5.08
C THR A 283 8.66 48.44 3.91
N VAL A 284 9.49 47.53 3.39
CA VAL A 284 10.17 47.72 2.12
C VAL A 284 9.22 47.24 1.02
N PRO A 285 8.70 48.09 0.13
CA PRO A 285 7.95 47.64 -1.02
C PRO A 285 8.83 46.70 -1.84
N VAL A 286 8.37 45.45 -1.99
CA VAL A 286 9.15 44.31 -2.46
C VAL A 286 9.60 44.44 -3.92
N ASP A 287 9.07 45.37 -4.73
CA ASP A 287 9.18 45.26 -6.19
C ASP A 287 9.45 46.56 -6.98
N ILE A 288 10.21 47.52 -6.45
CA ILE A 288 10.80 48.58 -7.32
C ILE A 288 12.29 48.73 -7.04
N LYS A 289 13.04 47.68 -7.37
CA LYS A 289 14.46 47.86 -7.69
C LYS A 289 14.51 48.44 -9.09
N GLU A 290 14.87 49.71 -9.23
CA GLU A 290 14.87 50.45 -10.52
C GLU A 290 15.64 49.74 -11.65
N ASN A 291 16.49 48.76 -11.33
CA ASN A 291 17.04 47.81 -12.28
C ASN A 291 17.04 46.38 -11.70
N PRO A 292 16.23 45.46 -12.24
CA PRO A 292 16.18 44.05 -11.79
C PRO A 292 17.53 43.33 -11.91
N PHE A 293 18.38 43.80 -12.82
CA PHE A 293 19.72 43.26 -13.08
C PHE A 293 20.83 43.94 -12.27
N ALA A 294 20.52 44.94 -11.45
CA ALA A 294 21.52 45.62 -10.63
C ALA A 294 21.98 44.71 -9.48
N ILE A 295 23.23 44.30 -9.56
CA ILE A 295 23.94 43.54 -8.53
C ILE A 295 24.20 44.47 -7.34
N ALA A 296 23.92 44.00 -6.11
CA ALA A 296 24.14 44.81 -4.92
C ALA A 296 25.65 45.15 -4.76
N PRO A 297 26.00 46.37 -4.31
CA PRO A 297 27.41 46.77 -4.19
C PRO A 297 28.21 45.87 -3.23
N ASN A 298 27.55 45.28 -2.23
CA ASN A 298 28.16 44.34 -1.30
C ASN A 298 28.41 42.96 -1.93
N ALA A 299 27.61 42.55 -2.91
CA ALA A 299 27.84 41.30 -3.65
C ALA A 299 29.09 41.40 -4.54
N LEU A 300 29.39 42.58 -5.08
CA LEU A 300 30.62 42.84 -5.86
C LEU A 300 31.89 42.78 -4.99
N LYS A 301 31.78 43.14 -3.70
CA LYS A 301 32.90 43.16 -2.74
C LYS A 301 33.07 41.85 -1.97
N TYR A 302 32.15 40.91 -2.14
CA TYR A 302 32.14 39.68 -1.36
C TYR A 302 33.32 38.77 -1.75
N LYS A 303 34.11 38.36 -0.75
CA LYS A 303 35.16 37.35 -0.90
C LYS A 303 34.60 36.00 -0.46
N ALA A 304 34.63 35.01 -1.35
CA ALA A 304 34.19 33.65 -1.03
C ALA A 304 34.99 33.07 0.15
N SER A 305 34.29 32.41 1.08
CA SER A 305 34.90 31.74 2.23
C SER A 305 35.82 30.60 1.77
N SER A 306 36.78 30.21 2.62
CA SER A 306 37.68 29.08 2.35
C SER A 306 36.91 27.81 1.99
N ARG A 307 35.88 27.48 2.77
CA ARG A 307 34.99 26.34 2.51
C ARG A 307 34.28 26.41 1.15
N MET A 308 33.86 27.60 0.72
CA MET A 308 33.24 27.74 -0.61
C MET A 308 34.24 27.48 -1.73
N LYS A 309 35.52 27.83 -1.53
CA LYS A 309 36.59 27.52 -2.48
C LYS A 309 36.87 26.02 -2.55
N GLU A 310 36.98 25.37 -1.40
CA GLU A 310 37.14 23.89 -1.31
C GLU A 310 35.97 23.14 -1.97
N LEU A 311 34.75 23.64 -1.85
CA LEU A 311 33.57 23.03 -2.48
C LEU A 311 33.48 23.33 -3.99
N ALA A 312 34.08 24.43 -4.44
CA ALA A 312 34.13 24.80 -5.85
C ALA A 312 35.24 24.05 -6.60
N GLU A 313 36.22 23.50 -5.89
CA GLU A 313 37.23 22.62 -6.48
C GLU A 313 36.54 21.35 -7.05
N PRO A 314 36.78 21.03 -8.33
CA PRO A 314 36.14 19.90 -8.98
C PRO A 314 36.59 18.61 -8.29
N LYS A 315 35.63 17.92 -7.66
CA LYS A 315 35.89 16.63 -7.05
C LYS A 315 36.08 15.58 -8.13
N GLU A 316 37.31 15.11 -8.34
CA GLU A 316 37.59 13.98 -9.21
C GLU A 316 36.91 12.73 -8.63
N PHE A 317 35.87 12.26 -9.33
CA PHE A 317 35.17 11.04 -8.96
C PHE A 317 35.66 9.92 -9.88
N GLU A 318 36.44 9.00 -9.33
CA GLU A 318 36.76 7.76 -10.03
C GLU A 318 35.46 6.98 -10.27
N ASN A 319 35.06 6.87 -11.54
CA ASN A 319 33.87 6.14 -11.95
C ASN A 319 34.08 4.62 -11.81
N THR A 320 34.06 4.14 -10.57
CA THR A 320 34.10 2.71 -10.23
C THR A 320 32.89 1.92 -10.79
N HIS A 321 31.88 2.62 -11.28
CA HIS A 321 30.68 2.04 -11.88
C HIS A 321 30.84 1.67 -13.36
N ILE A 322 31.83 2.22 -14.07
CA ILE A 322 32.12 1.83 -15.45
C ILE A 322 32.99 0.58 -15.36
N ARG A 323 32.39 -0.59 -15.57
CA ARG A 323 33.16 -1.83 -15.74
C ARG A 323 34.07 -1.65 -16.95
N GLU A 324 35.34 -2.03 -16.80
CA GLU A 324 36.34 -2.02 -17.88
C GLU A 324 35.85 -2.71 -19.15
N ASN A 325 34.91 -3.65 -19.03
CA ASN A 325 34.26 -4.30 -20.15
C ASN A 325 32.72 -4.25 -20.02
N PRO A 326 32.04 -3.33 -20.72
CA PRO A 326 30.59 -3.11 -20.57
C PRO A 326 29.75 -4.31 -21.04
N PHE A 327 30.33 -5.21 -21.84
CA PHE A 327 29.67 -6.42 -22.34
C PHE A 327 29.98 -7.67 -21.51
N ALA A 328 30.83 -7.56 -20.48
CA ALA A 328 31.13 -8.68 -19.59
C ALA A 328 29.92 -8.98 -18.68
N ILE A 329 29.19 -10.03 -19.06
CA ILE A 329 28.10 -10.59 -18.27
C ILE A 329 28.73 -11.32 -17.08
N SER A 330 28.23 -11.07 -15.86
CA SER A 330 28.76 -11.75 -14.69
C SER A 330 28.58 -13.27 -14.82
N PRO A 331 29.55 -14.09 -14.38
CA PRO A 331 29.45 -15.54 -14.48
C PRO A 331 28.25 -16.10 -13.70
N ALA A 332 27.77 -15.36 -12.69
CA ALA A 332 26.54 -15.65 -11.97
C ALA A 332 25.29 -15.46 -12.85
N ALA A 333 25.22 -14.40 -13.66
CA ALA A 333 24.11 -14.15 -14.57
C ALA A 333 24.05 -15.21 -15.69
N LEU A 334 25.21 -15.66 -16.21
CA LEU A 334 25.25 -16.78 -17.18
C LEU A 334 24.77 -18.11 -16.57
N LYS A 335 24.99 -18.32 -15.26
CA LYS A 335 24.55 -19.52 -14.53
C LYS A 335 23.11 -19.42 -14.00
N ALA A 336 22.55 -18.21 -13.95
CA ALA A 336 21.21 -17.96 -13.41
C ALA A 336 20.14 -18.59 -14.32
N LYS A 337 19.18 -19.29 -13.71
CA LYS A 337 18.02 -19.86 -14.39
C LYS A 337 16.79 -19.09 -13.98
N ALA A 338 15.95 -18.73 -14.96
CA ALA A 338 14.69 -18.06 -14.70
C ALA A 338 13.81 -18.91 -13.76
N THR A 339 13.16 -18.25 -12.80
CA THR A 339 12.22 -18.91 -11.89
C THR A 339 10.99 -19.39 -12.66
N PRO A 340 10.31 -20.47 -12.20
CA PRO A 340 9.14 -21.02 -12.90
C PRO A 340 8.05 -19.96 -13.13
N ARG A 341 7.83 -19.07 -12.16
CA ARG A 341 6.91 -17.94 -12.27
C ARG A 341 7.30 -16.96 -13.38
N LEU A 342 8.58 -16.63 -13.53
CA LEU A 342 9.05 -15.76 -14.62
C LEU A 342 8.86 -16.43 -15.98
N ILE A 343 9.06 -17.75 -16.06
CA ILE A 343 8.80 -18.52 -17.28
C ILE A 343 7.31 -18.51 -17.62
N GLU A 344 6.43 -18.66 -16.62
CA GLU A 344 4.98 -18.58 -16.80
C GLU A 344 4.52 -17.18 -17.24
N LEU A 345 5.08 -16.13 -16.64
CA LEU A 345 4.80 -14.74 -17.01
C LEU A 345 5.36 -14.37 -18.39
N ALA A 346 6.48 -14.98 -18.79
CA ALA A 346 7.08 -14.79 -20.11
C ALA A 346 6.32 -15.53 -21.22
N LYS A 347 5.38 -16.43 -20.88
CA LYS A 347 4.46 -16.97 -21.88
C LYS A 347 3.52 -15.84 -22.32
N PRO A 348 3.39 -15.57 -23.63
CA PRO A 348 2.45 -14.58 -24.10
C PRO A 348 1.03 -14.95 -23.65
N LYS A 349 0.27 -13.96 -23.17
CA LYS A 349 -1.16 -14.13 -22.90
C LYS A 349 -1.88 -14.24 -24.24
N GLY A 350 -2.05 -15.46 -24.74
CA GLY A 350 -2.85 -15.75 -25.92
C GLY A 350 -2.03 -16.29 -27.08
N GLY A 351 -2.17 -17.60 -27.29
CA GLY A 351 -1.80 -18.37 -28.46
C GLY A 351 -2.64 -19.62 -28.47
#